data_AF-A0A4Q7IQ95-F1
#
_entry.id   AF-A0A4Q7IQ95-F1
#
_cell.length_a   1.000
_cell.length_b   1.000
_cell.length_c   1.000
_cell.angle_alpha   90.00
_cell.angle_beta   90.00
_cell.angle_gamma   90.00
#
_symmetry.space_group_name_H-M   'P 1'
#
loop_
_entity.id
_entity.type
_entity.pdbx_description
1 polymer ?
#
loop_
_entity_poly.entity_id
_entity_poly.type
_entity_poly.pdbx_seq_one_letter_code
_entity_poly.pdbx_strand_id
1 'polypeptide(L)'
;MYDPLEDIIDQKLDVSDETVRSLISLSKGDLFSDLPGEIPGEKEMLIEHFQTVIDAIIQGIVANPSKLWVFTIIQTALIEIDGEDTETKEHFGDHIEMIMDVLSIESSDGLLGHYL
;
A
#
# COMPACT_ATOMS: atom_id res chain seq x y z
N MET A 1 -2.99 -10.10 21.29
CA MET A 1 -2.86 -8.89 20.45
C MET A 1 -3.77 -9.11 19.28
N TYR A 2 -4.59 -8.12 18.94
CA TYR A 2 -5.51 -8.22 17.80
C TYR A 2 -4.73 -7.99 16.51
N ASP A 3 -5.04 -8.77 15.46
CA ASP A 3 -4.46 -8.62 14.12
C ASP A 3 -5.58 -8.18 13.16
N PRO A 4 -5.52 -6.96 12.59
CA PRO A 4 -6.55 -6.46 11.68
C PRO A 4 -6.69 -7.30 10.39
N LEU A 5 -5.73 -8.17 10.04
CA LEU A 5 -5.91 -9.11 8.93
C LEU A 5 -7.04 -10.13 9.18
N GLU A 6 -7.37 -10.42 10.45
CA GLU A 6 -8.46 -11.35 10.79
C GLU A 6 -9.83 -10.87 10.33
N ASP A 7 -9.99 -9.55 10.13
CA ASP A 7 -11.25 -8.92 9.71
C ASP A 7 -11.33 -8.69 8.18
N ILE A 8 -10.24 -8.96 7.45
CA ILE A 8 -10.23 -8.82 5.98
C ILE A 8 -11.15 -9.87 5.35
N ILE A 9 -12.11 -9.39 4.56
CA ILE A 9 -12.97 -10.23 3.75
C ILE A 9 -12.24 -10.49 2.44
N ASP A 10 -11.60 -11.65 2.31
CA ASP A 10 -10.85 -11.99 1.11
C ASP A 10 -11.73 -11.97 -0.14
N GLN A 11 -11.20 -11.35 -1.20
CA GLN A 11 -11.86 -11.16 -2.47
C GLN A 11 -10.88 -11.53 -3.58
N LYS A 12 -11.36 -12.30 -4.55
CA LYS A 12 -10.60 -12.54 -5.77
C LYS A 12 -10.57 -11.27 -6.61
N LEU A 13 -9.37 -10.81 -6.94
CA LEU A 13 -9.14 -9.62 -7.74
C LEU A 13 -9.16 -9.96 -9.24
N ASP A 14 -9.67 -9.06 -10.06
CA ASP A 14 -9.60 -9.18 -11.53
C ASP A 14 -8.31 -8.53 -12.02
N VAL A 15 -7.27 -9.35 -12.19
CA VAL A 15 -5.93 -8.90 -12.54
C VAL A 15 -5.71 -9.10 -14.02
N SER A 16 -5.76 -8.01 -14.77
CA SER A 16 -5.45 -7.99 -16.21
C SER A 16 -4.03 -7.49 -16.45
N ASP A 17 -3.53 -7.66 -17.69
CA ASP A 17 -2.27 -7.04 -18.10
C ASP A 17 -2.29 -5.52 -17.94
N GLU A 18 -3.47 -4.89 -18.08
CA GLU A 18 -3.63 -3.45 -17.89
C GLU A 18 -3.50 -3.08 -16.41
N THR A 19 -4.08 -3.86 -15.50
CA THR A 19 -3.93 -3.70 -14.05
C THR A 19 -2.44 -3.69 -13.67
N VAL A 20 -1.66 -4.64 -14.20
CA VAL A 20 -0.21 -4.70 -13.94
C VAL A 20 0.52 -3.50 -14.51
N ARG A 21 0.16 -3.03 -15.71
CA ARG A 21 0.74 -1.81 -16.30
C ARG A 21 0.43 -0.57 -15.47
N SER A 22 -0.78 -0.44 -14.94
CA SER A 22 -1.16 0.64 -14.05
C SER A 22 -0.33 0.64 -12.77
N LEU A 23 -0.10 -0.54 -12.16
CA LEU A 23 0.81 -0.67 -11.01
C LEU A 23 2.25 -0.27 -11.35
N ILE A 24 2.78 -0.70 -12.50
CA ILE A 24 4.12 -0.32 -12.96
C ILE A 24 4.20 1.19 -13.25
N SER A 25 3.12 1.80 -13.72
CA SER A 25 3.06 3.24 -13.95
C SER A 25 3.06 4.00 -12.62
N LEU A 26 2.29 3.51 -11.64
CA LEU A 26 2.25 4.07 -10.28
C LEU A 26 3.63 3.97 -9.61
N SER A 27 4.34 2.85 -9.76
CA SER A 27 5.67 2.64 -9.19
C SER A 27 6.78 3.53 -9.80
N LYS A 28 6.49 4.20 -10.92
CA LYS A 28 7.39 5.14 -11.60
C LYS A 28 6.93 6.60 -11.51
N GLY A 29 5.82 6.85 -10.81
CA GLY A 29 5.27 8.19 -10.62
C GLY A 29 6.16 9.06 -9.73
N ASP A 30 5.79 10.33 -9.61
CA ASP A 30 6.39 11.22 -8.61
C ASP A 30 5.73 10.93 -7.26
N LEU A 31 6.35 10.04 -6.50
CA LEU A 31 5.84 9.57 -5.21
C LEU A 31 6.10 10.62 -4.13
N PHE A 32 5.10 10.84 -3.27
CA PHE A 32 5.20 11.75 -2.13
C PHE A 32 5.69 13.16 -2.52
N SER A 33 5.26 13.68 -3.67
CA SER A 33 5.58 15.06 -4.11
C SER A 33 5.08 16.12 -3.13
N ASP A 34 4.00 15.79 -2.43
CA ASP A 34 3.23 16.73 -1.61
C ASP A 34 3.70 16.76 -0.15
N LEU A 35 4.61 15.86 0.25
CA LEU A 35 5.22 15.89 1.57
C LEU A 35 6.13 17.12 1.72
N PRO A 36 5.95 17.92 2.79
CA PRO A 36 6.87 19.00 3.09
C PRO A 36 8.24 18.41 3.41
N GLY A 37 9.29 18.84 2.70
CA GLY A 37 10.66 18.39 2.92
C GLY A 37 11.31 18.93 4.20
N GLU A 38 10.53 19.09 5.27
CA GLU A 38 10.97 19.65 6.56
C GLU A 38 11.76 18.63 7.39
N ILE A 39 11.46 17.33 7.25
CA ILE A 39 12.19 16.24 7.91
C ILE A 39 13.17 15.60 6.90
N PRO A 40 14.50 15.70 7.13
CA PRO A 40 15.48 15.09 6.25
C PRO A 40 15.37 13.56 6.24
N GLY A 41 15.22 12.95 5.05
CA GLY A 41 15.23 11.49 4.88
C GLY A 41 13.86 10.81 5.02
N GLU A 42 12.84 11.52 5.48
CA GLU A 42 11.47 10.97 5.64
C GLU A 42 10.88 10.57 4.29
N LYS A 43 10.95 11.48 3.31
CA LYS A 43 10.47 11.21 1.95
C LYS A 43 11.17 10.02 1.33
N GLU A 44 12.50 9.94 1.45
CA GLU A 44 13.27 8.81 0.92
C GLU A 44 12.88 7.49 1.58
N MET A 45 12.68 7.48 2.90
CA MET A 45 12.22 6.31 3.65
C MET A 45 10.83 5.84 3.18
N LEU A 46 9.86 6.76 3.05
CA LEU A 46 8.52 6.41 2.58
C LEU A 46 8.53 5.90 1.14
N ILE A 47 9.34 6.49 0.27
CA ILE A 47 9.55 5.98 -1.09
C ILE A 47 10.07 4.54 -1.03
N GLU A 48 11.05 4.24 -0.18
CA GLU A 48 11.60 2.88 -0.04
C GLU A 48 10.55 1.87 0.43
N HIS A 49 9.76 2.20 1.46
CA HIS A 49 8.67 1.34 1.94
C HIS A 49 7.59 1.13 0.87
N PHE A 50 7.15 2.20 0.20
CA PHE A 50 6.14 2.11 -0.84
C PHE A 50 6.65 1.29 -2.03
N GLN A 51 7.91 1.50 -2.44
CA GLN A 51 8.52 0.77 -3.55
C GLN A 51 8.60 -0.73 -3.24
N THR A 52 8.95 -1.08 -2.00
CA THR A 52 8.97 -2.47 -1.53
C THR A 52 7.60 -3.13 -1.63
N VAL A 53 6.54 -2.42 -1.21
CA VAL A 53 5.15 -2.90 -1.29
C VAL A 53 4.72 -3.08 -2.75
N ILE A 54 4.86 -2.05 -3.58
CA ILE A 54 4.34 -2.09 -4.96
C ILE A 54 5.09 -3.10 -5.82
N ASP A 55 6.41 -3.27 -5.63
CA ASP A 55 7.20 -4.26 -6.35
C ASP A 55 6.80 -5.69 -5.96
N ALA A 56 6.56 -5.95 -4.66
CA ALA A 56 6.08 -7.25 -4.20
C ALA A 56 4.71 -7.58 -4.79
N ILE A 57 3.79 -6.60 -4.83
CA ILE A 57 2.48 -6.77 -5.46
C ILE A 57 2.64 -7.05 -6.96
N ILE A 58 3.38 -6.23 -7.71
CA ILE A 58 3.59 -6.42 -9.16
C ILE A 58 4.11 -7.83 -9.48
N GLN A 59 5.06 -8.34 -8.68
CA GLN A 59 5.66 -9.65 -8.90
C GLN A 59 4.73 -10.82 -8.59
N GLY A 60 3.81 -10.67 -7.62
CA GLY A 60 3.00 -11.77 -7.11
C GLY A 60 1.51 -11.74 -7.45
N ILE A 61 0.95 -10.59 -7.85
CA ILE A 61 -0.50 -10.37 -7.95
C ILE A 61 -1.18 -11.23 -9.03
N VAL A 62 -0.48 -11.54 -10.13
CA VAL A 62 -1.00 -12.42 -11.19
C VAL A 62 -1.13 -13.86 -10.69
N ALA A 63 -0.18 -14.31 -9.86
CA ALA A 63 -0.22 -15.65 -9.27
C ALA A 63 -1.15 -15.73 -8.06
N ASN A 64 -1.36 -14.60 -7.37
CA ASN A 64 -2.13 -14.49 -6.13
C ASN A 64 -3.15 -13.33 -6.22
N PRO A 65 -4.19 -13.43 -7.07
CA PRO A 65 -5.18 -12.37 -7.23
C PRO A 65 -6.15 -12.35 -6.04
N SER A 66 -5.65 -12.04 -4.85
CA SER A 66 -6.37 -12.08 -3.57
C SER A 66 -6.15 -10.77 -2.82
N LYS A 67 -7.26 -10.17 -2.37
CA LYS A 67 -7.27 -9.00 -1.50
C LYS A 67 -6.51 -9.25 -0.21
N LEU A 68 -6.72 -10.40 0.43
CA LEU A 68 -6.01 -10.77 1.65
C LEU A 68 -4.50 -10.89 1.43
N TRP A 69 -4.08 -11.47 0.31
CA TRP A 69 -2.66 -11.56 -0.03
C TRP A 69 -2.02 -10.18 -0.20
N VAL A 70 -2.71 -9.27 -0.92
CA VAL A 70 -2.29 -7.87 -1.08
C VAL A 70 -2.16 -7.18 0.28
N PHE A 71 -3.16 -7.35 1.15
CA PHE A 71 -3.14 -6.72 2.47
C PHE A 71 -2.13 -7.30 3.44
N THR A 72 -1.73 -8.56 3.27
CA THR A 72 -0.60 -9.13 4.03
C THR A 72 0.71 -8.40 3.74
N ILE A 73 0.92 -8.04 2.46
CA ILE A 73 2.11 -7.26 2.04
C ILE A 73 2.02 -5.84 2.61
N ILE A 74 0.87 -5.19 2.44
CA ILE A 74 0.66 -3.81 2.91
C ILE A 74 0.84 -3.71 4.43
N GLN A 75 0.27 -4.63 5.21
CA GLN A 75 0.38 -4.61 6.67
C GLN A 75 1.84 -4.67 7.13
N THR A 76 2.69 -5.42 6.42
CA THR A 76 4.12 -5.50 6.77
C THR A 76 4.76 -4.11 6.75
N ALA A 77 4.47 -3.29 5.73
CA ALA A 77 4.96 -1.92 5.66
C ALA A 77 4.27 -0.98 6.65
N LEU A 78 2.97 -1.14 6.90
CA LEU A 78 2.25 -0.34 7.90
C LEU A 78 2.81 -0.53 9.32
N ILE A 79 3.23 -1.74 9.66
CA ILE A 79 3.91 -2.02 10.94
C ILE A 79 5.26 -1.31 11.03
N GLU A 80 6.01 -1.22 9.93
CA GLU A 80 7.31 -0.57 9.89
C GLU A 80 7.21 0.94 10.14
N ILE A 81 6.14 1.58 9.64
CA ILE A 81 5.92 3.02 9.79
C ILE A 81 5.01 3.39 10.96
N ASP A 82 4.56 2.43 11.78
CA ASP A 82 3.56 2.69 12.83
C ASP A 82 4.05 3.69 13.89
N GLY A 83 5.37 3.79 14.08
CA GLY A 83 6.02 4.72 15.00
C GLY A 83 6.26 6.14 14.45
N GLU A 84 5.96 6.38 13.17
CA GLU A 84 6.08 7.69 12.55
C GLU A 84 4.92 8.62 12.98
N ASP A 85 5.02 9.91 12.64
CA ASP A 85 3.97 10.87 12.98
C ASP A 85 2.71 10.71 12.10
N THR A 86 1.63 11.36 12.50
CA THR A 86 0.34 11.26 11.81
C THR A 86 0.42 11.71 10.36
N GLU A 87 1.19 12.75 10.05
CA GLU A 87 1.30 13.29 8.69
C GLU A 87 2.03 12.29 7.78
N THR A 88 3.15 11.73 8.25
CA THR A 88 3.88 10.66 7.55
C THR A 88 2.97 9.47 7.22
N LYS A 89 2.18 9.03 8.21
CA LYS A 89 1.29 7.87 8.10
C LYS A 89 0.14 8.15 7.14
N GLU A 90 -0.53 9.29 7.25
CA GLU A 90 -1.60 9.71 6.34
C GLU A 90 -1.11 9.74 4.89
N HIS A 91 0.05 10.35 4.62
CA HIS A 91 0.62 10.37 3.27
C HIS A 91 0.97 8.99 2.72
N PHE A 92 1.46 8.08 3.55
CA PHE A 92 1.64 6.69 3.16
C PHE A 92 0.31 6.02 2.84
N GLY A 93 -0.71 6.24 3.69
CA GLY A 93 -2.07 5.80 3.49
C GLY A 93 -2.64 6.19 2.13
N ASP A 94 -2.56 7.47 1.77
CA ASP A 94 -3.04 7.99 0.48
C ASP A 94 -2.44 7.23 -0.72
N HIS A 95 -1.14 6.89 -0.65
CA HIS A 95 -0.48 6.13 -1.71
C HIS A 95 -0.90 4.66 -1.73
N ILE A 96 -1.17 4.06 -0.57
CA ILE A 96 -1.75 2.71 -0.49
C ILE A 96 -3.16 2.69 -1.06
N GLU A 97 -3.96 3.73 -0.86
CA GLU A 97 -5.29 3.87 -1.48
C GLU A 97 -5.19 3.92 -3.01
N MET A 98 -4.16 4.55 -3.58
CA MET A 98 -3.93 4.50 -5.05
C MET A 98 -3.69 3.06 -5.55
N ILE A 99 -3.00 2.22 -4.77
CA ILE A 99 -2.84 0.80 -5.11
C ILE A 99 -4.20 0.09 -5.06
N MET A 100 -5.01 0.36 -4.02
CA MET A 100 -6.35 -0.20 -3.89
C MET A 100 -7.24 0.17 -5.07
N ASP A 101 -7.21 1.43 -5.51
CA ASP A 101 -7.95 1.91 -6.68
C ASP A 101 -7.57 1.16 -7.96
N VAL A 102 -6.27 0.99 -8.22
CA VAL A 102 -5.78 0.22 -9.39
C VAL A 102 -6.25 -1.23 -9.35
N LEU A 103 -6.29 -1.82 -8.16
CA LEU A 103 -6.75 -3.20 -7.93
C LEU A 103 -8.27 -3.32 -7.80
N SER A 104 -9.01 -2.22 -7.89
CA SER A 104 -10.46 -2.16 -7.66
C SER A 104 -10.89 -2.74 -6.30
N ILE A 105 -10.10 -2.45 -5.26
CA ILE A 105 -10.40 -2.80 -3.87
C ILE A 105 -11.16 -1.64 -3.23
N GLU A 106 -12.45 -1.85 -2.94
CA GLU A 106 -13.32 -0.77 -2.43
C GLU A 106 -13.15 -0.45 -0.94
N SER A 107 -12.56 -1.37 -0.17
CA SER A 107 -12.48 -1.29 1.29
C SER A 107 -11.23 -1.97 1.81
N SER A 108 -10.57 -1.33 2.77
CA SER A 108 -9.47 -1.92 3.54
C SER A 108 -9.93 -2.81 4.69
N ASP A 109 -11.25 -2.94 4.88
CA ASP A 109 -11.91 -3.69 5.97
C ASP A 109 -11.37 -3.31 7.36
N GLY A 110 -11.05 -2.03 7.52
CA GLY A 110 -10.53 -1.48 8.78
C GLY A 110 -9.01 -1.58 8.95
N LEU A 111 -8.29 -2.22 8.02
CA LEU A 111 -6.82 -2.33 8.09
C LEU A 111 -6.16 -0.95 8.12
N LEU A 112 -6.47 -0.08 7.15
CA LEU A 112 -5.86 1.25 7.10
C LEU A 112 -6.22 2.07 8.34
N GLY A 113 -7.50 2.09 8.74
CA GLY A 113 -7.93 2.82 9.94
C GLY A 113 -7.43 2.24 11.28
N HIS A 114 -6.79 1.07 11.28
CA HIS A 114 -6.09 0.54 12.45
C HIS A 114 -4.70 1.17 12.60
N TYR A 115 -4.02 1.42 11.48
CA TYR A 115 -2.64 1.91 11.46
C TYR A 115 -2.53 3.42 11.25
N LEU A 116 -3.45 4.05 10.53
CA LEU A 116 -3.46 5.48 10.22
C LEU A 116 -4.32 6.24 11.25
#